data_AF-A0A914ML02-F1
#
_entry.id   AF-A0A914ML02-F1
#
_cell.length_a   1.000
_cell.length_b   1.000
_cell.length_c   1.000
_cell.angle_alpha   90.00
_cell.angle_beta   90.00
_cell.angle_gamma   90.00
#
_symmetry.space_group_name_H-M   'P 1'
#
loop_
_entity.id
_entity.type
_entity.pdbx_description
1 polymer ?
#
loop_
_entity_poly.entity_id
_entity_poly.type
_entity_poly.pdbx_seq_one_letter_code
_entity_poly.pdbx_strand_id
1 'polypeptide(L)'
;MAAKRSASDPVPPVSTEKASRGIWLVKVPRYLSEVWEKRAGEVVGRLVHQVGGETIFHSNITEISTDKQSVFNSSQIKVNQKSTDSKIMDIPQQHKFITRDVKNQSFAVLSEDKSGLEEDSELVTGKLSIEGRIVIRAECQPPNSVDYMKMKIQQIQKISQPKKTVQQVERAVVKYKPINAHQEHIAKDKAKKEGTRAVRLEKDDVVKLLFHAFEKHQFYRQIDLQKLTNQPAGMVRDVLNDIGLYHDSAPHKSMWELKPEYRNYNEELAKNIEKKGL
;
A
#
# COMPACT_ATOMS: atom_id res chain seq x y z
N MET A 1 -29.17 12.60 -2.09
CA MET A 1 -30.11 12.93 -0.99
C MET A 1 -31.07 11.75 -0.85
N ALA A 2 -30.82 10.83 0.09
CA ALA A 2 -31.72 9.72 0.35
C ALA A 2 -32.93 10.23 1.14
N ALA A 3 -34.13 10.07 0.59
CA ALA A 3 -35.37 10.45 1.26
C ALA A 3 -35.54 9.62 2.53
N LYS A 4 -35.59 10.30 3.68
CA LYS A 4 -35.89 9.69 4.97
C LYS A 4 -37.32 9.14 4.88
N ARG A 5 -37.49 7.81 4.92
CA ARG A 5 -38.81 7.16 4.94
C ARG A 5 -39.64 7.76 6.08
N SER A 6 -40.87 8.13 5.76
CA SER A 6 -41.82 8.68 6.73
C SER A 6 -42.32 7.53 7.62
N ALA A 7 -42.61 7.81 8.90
CA ALA A 7 -43.09 6.80 9.85
C ALA A 7 -44.46 6.17 9.47
N SER A 8 -45.08 6.62 8.37
CA SER A 8 -46.36 6.19 7.82
C SER A 8 -46.26 5.27 6.60
N ASP A 9 -45.07 4.99 6.09
CA ASP A 9 -44.92 4.08 4.93
C ASP A 9 -45.17 2.62 5.35
N PRO A 10 -46.11 1.88 4.73
CA PRO A 10 -46.43 0.52 5.13
C PRO A 10 -45.20 -0.39 4.96
N VAL A 11 -44.84 -1.10 6.02
CA VAL A 11 -43.78 -2.11 5.98
C VAL A 11 -44.13 -3.14 4.89
N PRO A 12 -43.23 -3.42 3.95
CA PRO A 12 -43.50 -4.41 2.92
C PRO A 12 -43.81 -5.77 3.58
N PRO A 13 -44.89 -6.46 3.16
CA PRO A 13 -45.30 -7.71 3.78
C PRO A 13 -44.22 -8.79 3.57
N VAL A 14 -43.99 -9.57 4.62
CA VAL A 14 -43.08 -10.73 4.56
C VAL A 14 -43.71 -11.83 3.70
N SER A 15 -43.02 -12.31 2.68
CA SER A 15 -43.50 -13.44 1.89
C SER A 15 -43.39 -14.74 2.71
N THR A 16 -44.48 -15.51 2.75
CA THR A 16 -44.62 -16.74 3.54
C THR A 16 -44.86 -17.99 2.70
N GLU A 17 -44.71 -17.89 1.37
CA GLU A 17 -45.02 -18.97 0.41
C GLU A 17 -44.28 -20.28 0.71
N LYS A 18 -43.02 -20.18 1.17
CA LYS A 18 -42.19 -21.34 1.49
C LYS A 18 -42.21 -21.72 2.97
N ALA A 19 -43.05 -21.11 3.80
CA ALA A 19 -43.03 -21.31 5.25
C ALA A 19 -43.26 -22.78 5.68
N SER A 20 -44.01 -23.55 4.88
CA SER A 20 -44.26 -24.98 5.13
C SER A 20 -43.10 -25.91 4.71
N ARG A 21 -42.13 -25.41 3.92
CA ARG A 21 -40.99 -26.17 3.41
C ARG A 21 -40.11 -26.67 4.56
N GLY A 22 -39.84 -27.96 4.59
CA GLY A 22 -38.90 -28.57 5.53
C GLY A 22 -37.45 -28.40 5.06
N ILE A 23 -36.60 -27.86 5.92
CA ILE A 23 -35.17 -27.61 5.65
C ILE A 23 -34.30 -28.38 6.66
N TRP A 24 -33.12 -28.80 6.22
CA TRP A 24 -32.11 -29.39 7.11
C TRP A 24 -31.09 -28.33 7.50
N LEU A 25 -30.82 -28.21 8.79
CA LEU A 25 -29.74 -27.37 9.32
C LEU A 25 -28.51 -28.25 9.57
N VAL A 26 -27.46 -28.07 8.77
CA VAL A 26 -26.25 -28.90 8.86
C VAL A 26 -25.09 -28.08 9.40
N LYS A 27 -24.49 -28.55 10.50
CA LYS A 27 -23.21 -28.03 11.01
C LYS A 27 -22.07 -28.71 10.27
N VAL A 28 -21.17 -27.92 9.68
CA VAL A 28 -20.10 -28.40 8.79
C VAL A 28 -18.72 -27.98 9.33
N PRO A 29 -17.68 -28.84 9.24
CA PRO A 29 -16.32 -28.47 9.58
C PRO A 29 -15.78 -27.30 8.74
N ARG A 30 -15.03 -26.40 9.37
CA ARG A 30 -14.53 -25.16 8.74
C ARG A 30 -13.72 -25.38 7.44
N TYR A 31 -12.93 -26.44 7.37
CA TYR A 31 -12.15 -26.71 6.15
C TYR A 31 -13.05 -27.07 4.94
N LEU A 32 -14.24 -27.64 5.17
CA LEU A 32 -15.21 -27.90 4.10
C LEU A 32 -15.94 -26.62 3.69
N SER A 33 -16.32 -25.77 4.65
CA SER A 33 -17.01 -24.50 4.32
C SER A 33 -16.11 -23.58 3.50
N GLU A 34 -14.83 -23.44 3.88
CA GLU A 34 -13.84 -22.65 3.13
C GLU A 34 -13.66 -23.16 1.69
N VAL A 35 -13.83 -24.46 1.47
CA VAL A 35 -13.73 -25.09 0.16
C VAL A 35 -15.00 -24.89 -0.67
N TRP A 36 -16.18 -24.97 -0.04
CA TRP A 36 -17.46 -24.74 -0.72
C TRP A 36 -17.65 -23.27 -1.10
N GLU A 37 -17.19 -22.34 -0.27
CA GLU A 37 -17.21 -20.90 -0.57
C GLU A 37 -16.38 -20.58 -1.83
N LYS A 38 -15.25 -21.24 -2.01
CA LYS A 38 -14.40 -21.07 -3.21
C LYS A 38 -15.01 -21.65 -4.48
N ARG A 39 -15.90 -22.64 -4.35
CA ARG A 39 -16.56 -23.34 -5.47
C ARG A 39 -18.07 -23.07 -5.48
N ALA A 40 -18.44 -21.82 -5.19
CA ALA A 40 -19.84 -21.41 -5.18
C ALA A 40 -20.47 -21.62 -6.56
N GLY A 41 -21.58 -22.36 -6.61
CA GLY A 41 -22.26 -22.71 -7.86
C GLY A 41 -21.84 -24.06 -8.46
N GLU A 42 -20.80 -24.71 -7.94
CA GLU A 42 -20.36 -26.03 -8.39
C GLU A 42 -20.91 -27.17 -7.51
N VAL A 43 -20.91 -28.39 -8.06
CA VAL A 43 -21.34 -29.60 -7.35
C VAL A 43 -20.20 -30.08 -6.44
N VAL A 44 -20.36 -29.90 -5.12
CA VAL A 44 -19.31 -30.18 -4.12
C VAL A 44 -19.23 -31.65 -3.66
N GLY A 45 -20.24 -32.47 -3.96
CA GLY A 45 -20.28 -33.87 -3.53
C GLY A 45 -21.65 -34.52 -3.67
N ARG A 46 -21.78 -35.73 -3.11
CA ARG A 46 -23.01 -36.52 -3.09
C ARG A 46 -23.34 -36.93 -1.65
N LEU A 47 -24.55 -36.61 -1.20
CA LEU A 47 -25.09 -37.12 0.06
C LEU A 47 -25.81 -38.44 -0.19
N VAL A 48 -25.38 -39.51 0.47
CA VAL A 48 -25.98 -40.84 0.39
C VAL A 48 -26.68 -41.12 1.72
N HIS A 49 -28.00 -41.28 1.67
CA HIS A 49 -28.81 -41.65 2.83
C HIS A 49 -29.27 -43.09 2.66
N GLN A 50 -28.83 -43.98 3.54
CA GLN A 50 -29.31 -45.37 3.58
C GLN A 50 -30.51 -45.45 4.54
N VAL A 51 -31.63 -46.00 4.07
CA VAL A 51 -32.83 -46.17 4.90
C VAL A 51 -32.51 -47.13 6.05
N GLY A 52 -32.58 -46.65 7.29
CA GLY A 52 -32.19 -47.40 8.48
C GLY A 52 -30.67 -47.50 8.73
N GLY A 53 -29.86 -46.84 7.90
CA GLY A 53 -28.40 -46.82 7.97
C GLY A 53 -27.82 -45.44 8.21
N GLU A 54 -26.52 -45.32 7.96
CA GLU A 54 -25.81 -44.05 8.13
C GLU A 54 -26.05 -43.11 6.94
N THR A 55 -26.04 -41.80 7.22
CA THR A 55 -26.01 -40.78 6.17
C THR A 55 -24.57 -40.37 5.96
N ILE A 56 -24.04 -40.58 4.75
CA ILE A 56 -22.63 -40.32 4.44
C ILE A 56 -22.55 -39.35 3.27
N PHE A 57 -21.85 -38.24 3.49
CA PHE A 57 -21.47 -37.31 2.46
C PHE A 57 -20.16 -37.74 1.83
N HIS A 58 -20.17 -37.89 0.51
CA HIS A 58 -18.99 -38.16 -0.31
C HIS A 58 -18.60 -36.87 -0.99
N SER A 59 -17.45 -36.31 -0.59
CA SER A 59 -16.90 -35.12 -1.23
C SER A 59 -16.24 -35.50 -2.55
N ASN A 60 -16.54 -34.73 -3.60
CA ASN A 60 -15.84 -34.84 -4.88
C ASN A 60 -14.49 -34.10 -4.87
N ILE A 61 -14.13 -33.52 -3.72
CA ILE A 61 -13.00 -32.61 -3.57
C ILE A 61 -11.94 -33.31 -2.74
N THR A 62 -10.80 -33.58 -3.36
CA THR A 62 -9.66 -34.23 -2.71
C THR A 62 -8.61 -33.23 -2.24
N GLU A 63 -8.59 -32.02 -2.80
CA GLU A 63 -7.48 -31.08 -2.64
C GLU A 63 -7.96 -29.65 -2.29
N ILE A 64 -7.31 -29.06 -1.29
CA ILE A 64 -7.36 -27.62 -1.01
C ILE A 64 -6.22 -26.96 -1.80
N SER A 65 -6.50 -26.47 -2.99
CA SER A 65 -5.60 -25.51 -3.63
C SER A 65 -5.73 -24.16 -2.92
N THR A 66 -4.61 -23.66 -2.40
CA THR A 66 -4.54 -22.30 -1.84
C THR A 66 -4.42 -21.22 -2.92
N ASP A 67 -4.26 -21.60 -4.20
CA ASP A 67 -4.16 -20.66 -5.31
C ASP A 67 -5.43 -20.62 -6.18
N LYS A 68 -5.78 -19.40 -6.60
CA LYS A 68 -7.01 -19.03 -7.30
C LYS A 68 -7.11 -19.53 -8.75
N GLN A 69 -6.28 -20.45 -9.22
CA GLN A 69 -6.37 -20.97 -10.59
C GLN A 69 -5.98 -22.44 -10.63
N SER A 70 -6.98 -23.31 -10.71
CA SER A 70 -6.92 -24.53 -11.51
C SER A 70 -8.30 -25.20 -11.46
N VAL A 71 -9.08 -24.95 -12.51
CA VAL A 71 -10.22 -25.78 -12.87
C VAL A 71 -9.61 -27.01 -13.52
N PHE A 72 -9.48 -28.10 -12.78
CA PHE A 72 -9.17 -29.40 -13.36
C PHE A 72 -10.38 -30.32 -13.18
N ASN A 73 -11.04 -30.57 -14.31
CA ASN A 73 -12.09 -31.58 -14.46
C ASN A 73 -11.53 -32.92 -14.01
N SER A 74 -12.08 -33.47 -12.91
CA SER A 74 -11.70 -34.80 -12.45
C SER A 74 -12.45 -35.86 -13.26
N SER A 75 -11.80 -36.33 -14.32
CA SER A 75 -11.96 -37.70 -14.77
C SER A 75 -10.58 -38.30 -15.01
N GLN A 76 -10.23 -39.23 -14.12
CA GLN A 76 -9.26 -40.31 -14.29
C GLN A 76 -7.75 -40.06 -13.99
N ILE A 77 -7.30 -40.87 -13.01
CA ILE A 77 -6.01 -41.59 -12.92
C ILE A 77 -4.79 -40.84 -12.34
N LYS A 78 -4.29 -41.44 -11.24
CA LYS A 78 -3.02 -41.18 -10.55
C LYS A 78 -1.84 -41.24 -11.52
N VAL A 79 -1.00 -40.20 -11.56
CA VAL A 79 0.44 -40.35 -11.82
C VAL A 79 1.23 -39.36 -10.95
N ASN A 80 2.22 -39.95 -10.29
CA ASN A 80 3.27 -39.40 -9.47
C ASN A 80 4.06 -38.29 -10.20
N GLN A 81 3.96 -37.04 -9.76
CA GLN A 81 4.95 -35.99 -10.09
C GLN A 81 5.32 -35.19 -8.84
N LYS A 82 6.59 -35.29 -8.45
CA LYS A 82 7.24 -34.39 -7.52
C LYS A 82 7.40 -33.04 -8.21
N SER A 83 6.66 -32.03 -7.77
CA SER A 83 6.94 -30.62 -8.07
C SER A 83 6.66 -29.75 -6.83
N THR A 84 7.75 -29.17 -6.33
CA THR A 84 7.86 -27.85 -5.67
C THR A 84 6.64 -27.24 -4.97
N ASP A 85 6.69 -27.24 -3.63
CA ASP A 85 6.22 -26.20 -2.69
C ASP A 85 4.85 -25.53 -2.91
N SER A 86 3.82 -26.33 -3.16
CA SER A 86 2.49 -26.03 -2.61
C SER A 86 2.09 -27.19 -1.71
N LYS A 87 1.96 -26.96 -0.40
CA LYS A 87 1.53 -27.99 0.56
C LYS A 87 0.07 -28.36 0.29
N ILE A 88 -0.13 -29.33 -0.60
CA ILE A 88 -1.42 -29.99 -0.84
C ILE A 88 -1.82 -30.65 0.49
N MET A 89 -2.94 -30.22 1.07
CA MET A 89 -3.56 -30.89 2.21
C MET A 89 -4.71 -31.74 1.69
N ASP A 90 -4.58 -33.06 1.84
CA ASP A 90 -5.61 -34.02 1.45
C ASP A 90 -6.81 -33.92 2.41
N ILE A 91 -7.98 -33.61 1.86
CA ILE A 91 -9.23 -33.62 2.63
C ILE A 91 -9.80 -35.03 2.62
N PRO A 92 -10.36 -35.53 3.75
CA PRO A 92 -11.06 -36.80 3.73
C PRO A 92 -12.25 -36.78 2.75
N GLN A 93 -12.41 -37.84 1.97
CA GLN A 93 -13.47 -37.93 0.96
C GLN A 93 -14.85 -38.24 1.56
N GLN A 94 -14.92 -38.77 2.77
CA GLN A 94 -16.17 -39.23 3.37
C GLN A 94 -16.43 -38.56 4.72
N HIS A 95 -17.65 -38.08 4.93
CA HIS A 95 -18.09 -37.45 6.18
C HIS A 95 -19.43 -38.02 6.62
N LYS A 96 -19.53 -38.40 7.90
CA LYS A 96 -20.76 -38.95 8.47
C LYS A 96 -21.67 -37.81 8.92
N PHE A 97 -22.94 -37.87 8.54
CA PHE A 97 -23.96 -36.92 8.98
C PHE A 97 -24.74 -37.54 10.13
N ILE A 98 -24.61 -36.97 11.33
CA ILE A 98 -25.38 -37.36 12.51
C ILE A 98 -26.59 -36.46 12.60
N THR A 99 -27.76 -37.01 12.29
CA THR A 99 -29.04 -36.29 12.41
C THR A 99 -29.53 -36.29 13.86
N ARG A 100 -30.17 -35.20 14.23
CA ARG A 100 -30.81 -34.94 15.53
C ARG A 100 -32.17 -34.33 15.27
N ASP A 101 -33.13 -34.78 16.07
CA ASP A 101 -34.48 -34.25 16.04
C ASP A 101 -34.53 -32.83 16.65
N VAL A 102 -35.51 -32.03 16.23
CA VAL A 102 -35.65 -30.63 16.63
C VAL A 102 -36.93 -30.33 17.40
N LYS A 103 -37.66 -31.35 17.85
CA LYS A 103 -38.96 -31.23 18.57
C LYS A 103 -39.02 -30.17 19.68
N ASN A 104 -37.91 -29.92 20.38
CA ASN A 104 -37.90 -29.01 21.53
C ASN A 104 -37.68 -27.53 21.15
N GLN A 105 -37.39 -27.23 19.87
CA GLN A 105 -37.05 -25.89 19.41
C GLN A 105 -37.56 -25.66 17.99
N SER A 106 -38.34 -24.59 17.78
CA SER A 106 -38.75 -24.18 16.44
C SER A 106 -37.69 -23.27 15.82
N PHE A 107 -37.20 -23.62 14.63
CA PHE A 107 -36.32 -22.74 13.85
C PHE A 107 -36.93 -22.50 12.47
N ALA A 108 -36.77 -21.28 11.97
CA ALA A 108 -37.14 -20.88 10.62
C ALA A 108 -35.97 -20.15 9.97
N VAL A 109 -35.87 -20.25 8.64
CA VAL A 109 -34.88 -19.53 7.85
C VAL A 109 -35.56 -18.32 7.24
N LEU A 110 -35.00 -17.14 7.50
CA LEU A 110 -35.41 -15.89 6.86
C LEU A 110 -34.33 -15.47 5.86
N SER A 111 -34.77 -14.98 4.71
CA SER A 111 -33.93 -14.39 3.68
C SER A 111 -34.34 -12.94 3.44
N GLU A 112 -33.34 -12.12 3.13
CA GLU A 112 -33.53 -10.73 2.71
C GLU A 112 -32.95 -10.61 1.30
N ASP A 113 -33.81 -10.27 0.33
CA ASP A 113 -33.38 -9.93 -1.02
C ASP A 113 -33.03 -8.43 -1.09
N LYS A 114 -31.76 -8.15 -1.42
CA LYS A 114 -31.19 -6.81 -1.53
C LYS A 114 -30.97 -6.37 -2.98
N SER A 115 -31.27 -7.21 -3.97
CA SER A 115 -30.98 -6.92 -5.39
C SER A 115 -31.74 -5.72 -5.96
N GLY A 116 -32.75 -5.20 -5.26
CA GLY A 116 -33.53 -4.02 -5.66
C GLY A 116 -33.13 -2.71 -4.97
N LEU A 117 -32.04 -2.67 -4.20
CA LEU A 117 -31.61 -1.49 -3.45
C LEU A 117 -30.20 -1.09 -3.86
N GLU A 118 -29.99 0.19 -4.18
CA GLU A 118 -28.64 0.75 -4.36
C GLU A 118 -27.84 0.54 -3.07
N GLU A 119 -26.62 0.00 -3.20
CA GLU A 119 -25.91 -0.82 -2.20
C GLU A 119 -25.52 -0.15 -0.85
N ASP A 120 -25.90 1.10 -0.58
CA ASP A 120 -25.35 1.87 0.55
C ASP A 120 -26.42 2.41 1.54
N SER A 121 -27.33 1.55 2.02
CA SER A 121 -28.15 1.91 3.19
C SER A 121 -28.20 0.81 4.23
N GLU A 122 -27.75 1.15 5.45
CA GLU A 122 -27.86 0.36 6.69
C GLU A 122 -29.32 0.11 7.15
N LEU A 123 -30.30 0.39 6.29
CA LEU A 123 -31.72 0.25 6.59
C LEU A 123 -32.19 -1.14 6.14
N VAL A 124 -32.91 -1.84 7.02
CA VAL A 124 -33.65 -3.08 6.74
C VAL A 124 -34.78 -2.77 5.74
N THR A 125 -34.44 -2.65 4.45
CA THR A 125 -35.37 -2.25 3.40
C THR A 125 -35.54 -3.31 2.31
N GLY A 126 -34.79 -4.42 2.39
CA GLY A 126 -34.88 -5.52 1.43
C GLY A 126 -36.22 -6.26 1.51
N LYS A 127 -36.54 -7.04 0.46
CA LYS A 127 -37.75 -7.87 0.45
C LYS A 127 -37.52 -9.07 1.36
N LEU A 128 -38.29 -9.15 2.45
CA LEU A 128 -38.18 -10.23 3.42
C LEU A 128 -39.03 -11.44 3.01
N SER A 129 -38.48 -12.64 3.16
CA SER A 129 -39.18 -13.89 2.91
C SER A 129 -38.80 -14.99 3.90
N ILE A 130 -39.77 -15.86 4.22
CA ILE A 130 -39.54 -17.09 4.99
C ILE A 130 -39.24 -18.21 4.00
N GLU A 131 -38.05 -18.80 4.08
CA GLU A 131 -37.60 -19.89 3.19
C GLU A 131 -38.10 -21.27 3.65
N GLY A 132 -38.42 -21.42 4.93
CA GLY A 132 -38.99 -22.64 5.49
C GLY A 132 -38.66 -22.87 6.96
N ARG A 133 -39.17 -23.98 7.48
CA ARG A 133 -38.93 -24.46 8.85
C ARG A 133 -37.85 -25.53 8.86
N ILE A 134 -36.98 -25.50 9.87
CA ILE A 134 -35.98 -26.55 10.02
C ILE A 134 -36.64 -27.77 10.66
N VAL A 135 -36.55 -28.90 9.99
CA VAL A 135 -37.15 -30.17 10.43
C VAL A 135 -36.11 -31.13 11.01
N ILE A 136 -34.85 -31.02 10.58
CA ILE A 136 -33.75 -31.88 11.02
C ILE A 136 -32.52 -31.01 11.26
N ARG A 137 -31.85 -31.25 12.39
CA ARG A 137 -30.49 -30.75 12.63
C ARG A 137 -29.51 -31.87 12.34
N ALA A 138 -28.45 -31.61 11.60
CA ALA A 138 -27.41 -32.59 11.34
C ALA A 138 -26.03 -32.02 11.67
N GLU A 139 -25.11 -32.89 12.07
CA GLU A 139 -23.70 -32.57 12.25
C GLU A 139 -22.87 -33.43 11.30
N CYS A 140 -22.15 -32.76 10.39
CA CYS A 140 -21.17 -33.37 9.51
C CYS A 140 -19.89 -33.63 10.30
N GLN A 141 -19.58 -34.91 10.51
CA GLN A 141 -18.39 -35.34 11.22
C GLN A 141 -17.34 -35.88 10.25
N PRO A 142 -16.07 -35.48 10.41
CA PRO A 142 -14.96 -36.08 9.68
C PRO A 142 -14.82 -37.57 10.04
N PRO A 143 -14.22 -38.37 9.15
CA PRO A 143 -13.96 -39.77 9.45
C PRO A 143 -12.84 -39.88 10.47
N ASN A 144 -12.85 -40.93 11.29
CA ASN A 144 -11.74 -41.28 12.17
C ASN A 144 -10.61 -41.94 11.36
N SER A 145 -10.03 -41.18 10.43
CA SER A 145 -8.91 -41.60 9.60
C SER A 145 -7.61 -40.96 10.08
N VAL A 146 -6.50 -41.69 9.94
CA VAL A 146 -5.15 -41.20 10.17
C VAL A 146 -4.87 -39.94 9.34
N ASP A 147 -5.40 -39.86 8.12
CA ASP A 147 -5.17 -38.73 7.21
C ASP A 147 -5.86 -37.47 7.71
N TYR A 148 -7.10 -37.59 8.21
CA TYR A 148 -7.81 -36.48 8.84
C TYR A 148 -7.04 -35.97 10.06
N MET A 149 -6.53 -36.88 10.90
CA MET A 149 -5.78 -36.51 12.10
C MET A 149 -4.48 -35.79 11.75
N LYS A 150 -3.73 -36.27 10.75
CA LYS A 150 -2.54 -35.58 10.23
C LYS A 150 -2.86 -34.18 9.72
N MET A 151 -3.90 -34.05 8.88
CA MET A 151 -4.37 -32.75 8.37
C MET A 151 -4.74 -31.81 9.52
N LYS A 152 -5.48 -32.32 10.52
CA LYS A 152 -5.93 -31.52 11.66
C LYS A 152 -4.78 -31.05 12.54
N ILE A 153 -3.79 -31.91 12.81
CA ILE A 153 -2.57 -31.56 13.56
C ILE A 153 -1.81 -30.44 12.83
N GLN A 154 -1.60 -30.57 11.52
CA GLN A 154 -0.92 -29.54 10.71
C GLN A 154 -1.68 -28.21 10.73
N GLN A 155 -3.01 -28.25 10.65
CA GLN A 155 -3.85 -27.05 10.75
C GLN A 155 -3.71 -26.37 12.13
N ILE A 156 -3.72 -27.16 13.21
CA ILE A 156 -3.52 -26.64 14.57
C ILE A 156 -2.14 -26.02 14.69
N GLN A 157 -1.08 -26.69 14.22
CA GLN A 157 0.29 -26.17 14.24
C GLN A 157 0.43 -24.84 13.50
N LYS A 158 -0.24 -24.70 12.35
CA LYS A 158 -0.22 -23.46 11.56
C LYS A 158 -0.95 -22.32 12.27
N ILE A 159 -2.09 -22.61 12.89
CA ILE A 159 -2.90 -21.60 13.61
C ILE A 159 -2.29 -21.25 14.97
N SER A 160 -1.60 -22.19 15.62
CA SER A 160 -0.96 -21.98 16.93
C SER A 160 0.32 -21.15 16.85
N GLN A 161 0.89 -20.95 15.66
CA GLN A 161 2.06 -20.10 15.49
C GLN A 161 1.68 -18.61 15.71
N PRO A 162 2.32 -17.93 16.68
CA PRO A 162 2.02 -16.52 16.94
C PRO A 162 2.49 -15.67 15.76
N LYS A 163 1.63 -14.77 15.27
CA LYS A 163 1.96 -13.86 14.16
C LYS A 163 3.03 -12.82 14.50
N LYS A 164 3.27 -12.58 15.80
CA LYS A 164 4.26 -11.65 16.32
C LYS A 164 5.02 -12.34 17.44
N THR A 165 6.33 -12.42 17.31
CA THR A 165 7.22 -12.97 18.34
C THR A 165 8.09 -11.86 18.90
N VAL A 166 8.25 -11.83 20.22
CA VAL A 166 9.22 -10.95 20.87
C VAL A 166 10.59 -11.57 20.64
N GLN A 167 11.47 -10.86 19.94
CA GLN A 167 12.87 -11.24 19.82
C GLN A 167 13.66 -10.52 20.92
N GLN A 168 14.22 -11.28 21.86
CA GLN A 168 15.16 -10.72 22.82
C GLN A 168 16.43 -10.34 22.07
N VAL A 169 16.78 -9.06 22.14
CA VAL A 169 18.03 -8.57 21.55
C VAL A 169 19.12 -8.75 22.61
N GLU A 170 20.14 -9.54 22.30
CA GLU A 170 21.25 -9.86 23.23
C GLU A 170 22.03 -8.61 23.65
N ARG A 171 22.10 -7.60 22.76
CA ARG A 171 22.77 -6.33 23.03
C ARG A 171 21.98 -5.16 22.44
N ALA A 172 21.82 -4.09 23.20
CA ALA A 172 21.25 -2.85 22.69
C ALA A 172 22.11 -2.33 21.51
N VAL A 173 21.52 -2.33 20.30
CA VAL A 173 22.21 -2.01 19.04
C VAL A 173 22.65 -0.55 19.00
N VAL A 174 21.90 0.36 19.63
CA VAL A 174 22.19 1.79 19.60
C VAL A 174 22.07 2.38 21.00
N LYS A 175 23.21 2.70 21.61
CA LYS A 175 23.26 3.54 22.81
C LYS A 175 23.18 4.99 22.37
N TYR A 176 21.98 5.55 22.26
CA TYR A 176 21.82 6.97 21.97
C TYR A 176 22.29 7.78 23.18
N LYS A 177 23.49 8.37 23.07
CA LYS A 177 23.95 9.36 24.04
C LYS A 177 23.26 10.70 23.69
N PRO A 178 22.73 11.44 24.66
CA PRO A 178 22.17 12.75 24.39
C PRO A 178 23.25 13.64 23.74
N ILE A 179 22.93 14.20 22.59
CA ILE A 179 23.83 15.09 21.84
C ILE A 179 23.42 16.52 22.15
N ASN A 180 24.39 17.36 22.51
CA ASN A 180 24.15 18.75 22.94
C ASN A 180 23.50 19.62 21.84
N ALA A 181 23.77 19.32 20.57
CA ALA A 181 23.12 20.00 19.45
C ALA A 181 22.93 19.04 18.26
N HIS A 182 21.70 18.95 17.76
CA HIS A 182 21.41 18.25 16.52
C HIS A 182 22.01 19.00 15.33
N GLN A 183 22.34 18.25 14.27
CA GLN A 183 22.98 18.77 13.05
C GLN A 183 22.19 19.94 12.45
N GLU A 184 20.86 19.91 12.52
CA GLU A 184 19.99 20.98 12.06
C GLU A 184 20.18 22.29 12.84
N HIS A 185 20.44 22.21 14.14
CA HIS A 185 20.70 23.39 14.98
C HIS A 185 22.06 24.00 14.63
N ILE A 186 23.08 23.16 14.44
CA ILE A 186 24.42 23.58 14.02
C ILE A 186 24.38 24.26 12.64
N ALA A 187 23.60 23.70 11.71
CA ALA A 187 23.42 24.26 10.37
C ALA A 187 22.73 25.63 10.40
N LYS A 188 21.69 25.79 11.24
CA LYS A 188 21.01 27.09 11.44
C LYS A 188 21.94 28.14 12.04
N ASP A 189 22.76 27.78 13.01
CA ASP A 189 23.70 28.73 13.62
C ASP A 189 24.83 29.15 12.66
N LYS A 190 25.30 28.23 11.81
CA LYS A 190 26.24 28.57 10.72
C LYS A 190 25.60 29.52 9.70
N ALA A 191 24.38 29.23 9.26
CA ALA A 191 23.66 30.09 8.32
C ALA A 191 23.38 31.49 8.89
N LYS A 192 23.12 31.61 10.20
CA LYS A 192 22.98 32.93 10.86
C LYS A 192 24.29 33.71 10.90
N LYS A 193 25.44 33.04 11.08
CA LYS A 193 26.76 33.68 11.09
C LYS A 193 27.24 34.07 9.68
N GLU A 194 27.04 33.21 8.70
CA GLU A 194 27.41 33.48 7.30
C GLU A 194 26.44 34.46 6.61
N GLY A 195 25.19 34.52 7.07
CA GLY A 195 24.18 35.49 6.62
C GLY A 195 24.33 36.90 7.20
N THR A 196 25.45 37.21 7.88
CA THR A 196 25.70 38.55 8.42
C THR A 196 25.94 39.54 7.28
N ARG A 197 24.83 40.10 6.77
CA ARG A 197 24.66 41.33 6.00
C ARG A 197 25.97 41.87 5.40
N ALA A 198 26.29 41.43 4.19
CA ALA A 198 27.30 42.04 3.32
C ALA A 198 27.27 43.56 3.46
N VAL A 199 28.35 44.15 3.99
CA VAL A 199 28.49 45.60 4.08
C VAL A 199 28.53 46.10 2.64
N ARG A 200 27.57 46.97 2.29
CA ARG A 200 27.51 47.59 0.96
C ARG A 200 28.74 48.48 0.83
N LEU A 201 29.64 48.11 -0.07
CA LEU A 201 30.77 48.96 -0.46
C LEU A 201 30.28 50.04 -1.42
N GLU A 202 31.05 51.11 -1.58
CA GLU A 202 30.75 52.12 -2.60
C GLU A 202 30.93 51.56 -4.01
N LYS A 203 30.21 52.11 -4.99
CA LYS A 203 30.18 51.57 -6.37
C LYS A 203 31.58 51.44 -6.98
N ASP A 204 32.45 52.42 -6.77
CA ASP A 204 33.81 52.43 -7.33
C ASP A 204 34.70 51.32 -6.77
N ASP A 205 34.50 50.91 -5.51
CA ASP A 205 35.27 49.83 -4.91
C ASP A 205 34.77 48.45 -5.36
N VAL A 206 33.46 48.32 -5.60
CA VAL A 206 32.87 47.12 -6.23
C VAL A 206 33.41 46.95 -7.65
N VAL A 207 33.53 48.05 -8.42
CA VAL A 207 34.13 48.04 -9.77
C VAL A 207 35.56 47.48 -9.74
N LYS A 208 36.43 47.95 -8.83
CA LYS A 208 37.80 47.44 -8.69
C LYS A 208 37.85 45.95 -8.37
N LEU A 209 37.00 45.49 -7.45
CA LEU A 209 36.91 44.08 -7.08
C LEU A 209 36.43 43.21 -8.24
N LEU A 210 35.48 43.70 -9.03
CA LEU A 210 35.00 43.02 -10.24
C LEU A 210 36.11 42.95 -11.30
N PHE A 211 36.86 44.02 -11.54
CA PHE A 211 37.99 43.99 -12.48
C PHE A 211 39.05 42.96 -12.06
N HIS A 212 39.39 42.88 -10.77
CA HIS A 212 40.32 41.85 -10.28
C HIS A 212 39.75 40.42 -10.42
N ALA A 213 38.44 40.23 -10.32
CA ALA A 213 37.82 38.94 -10.59
C ALA A 213 37.96 38.56 -12.07
N PHE A 214 37.63 39.48 -12.98
CA PHE A 214 37.70 39.30 -14.44
C PHE A 214 39.12 39.14 -15.00
N GLU A 215 40.13 39.62 -14.27
CA GLU A 215 41.54 39.34 -14.57
C GLU A 215 41.85 37.84 -14.52
N LYS A 216 41.19 37.08 -13.63
CA LYS A 216 41.40 35.63 -13.47
C LYS A 216 40.61 34.80 -14.47
N HIS A 217 39.37 35.21 -14.77
CA HIS A 217 38.52 34.53 -15.74
C HIS A 217 37.71 35.53 -16.56
N GLN A 218 37.67 35.33 -17.87
CA GLN A 218 36.96 36.22 -18.80
C GLN A 218 35.44 36.24 -18.59
N PHE A 219 34.85 35.10 -18.18
CA PHE A 219 33.41 34.95 -18.06
C PHE A 219 33.04 34.51 -16.63
N TYR A 220 32.08 35.20 -16.01
CA TYR A 220 31.54 34.81 -14.71
C TYR A 220 30.02 34.85 -14.69
N ARG A 221 29.41 34.00 -13.85
CA ARG A 221 27.99 34.14 -13.50
C ARG A 221 27.84 35.20 -12.41
N GLN A 222 26.72 35.92 -12.44
CA GLN A 222 26.40 36.95 -11.43
C GLN A 222 26.43 36.40 -10.00
N ILE A 223 26.04 35.14 -9.78
CA ILE A 223 26.04 34.49 -8.45
C ILE A 223 27.46 34.29 -7.92
N ASP A 224 28.40 33.97 -8.80
CA ASP A 224 29.79 33.70 -8.41
C ASP A 224 30.50 35.03 -8.10
N LEU A 225 30.20 36.09 -8.85
CA LEU A 225 30.67 37.46 -8.55
C LEU A 225 30.11 37.99 -7.22
N GLN A 226 28.86 37.68 -6.87
CA GLN A 226 28.29 38.03 -5.56
C GLN A 226 29.06 37.37 -4.42
N LYS A 227 29.45 36.09 -4.57
CA LYS A 227 30.22 35.36 -3.55
C LYS A 227 31.64 35.88 -3.43
N LEU A 228 32.28 36.21 -4.56
CA LEU A 228 33.66 36.72 -4.58
C LEU A 228 33.77 38.13 -4.02
N THR A 229 32.82 39.01 -4.35
CA THR A 229 32.80 40.40 -3.86
C THR A 229 32.12 40.55 -2.50
N ASN A 230 31.39 39.51 -2.06
CA ASN A 230 30.50 39.55 -0.90
C ASN A 230 29.57 40.77 -0.91
N GLN A 231 29.01 41.09 -2.09
CA GLN A 231 28.10 42.22 -2.31
C GLN A 231 26.70 41.74 -2.70
N PRO A 232 25.63 42.49 -2.37
CA PRO A 232 24.26 42.10 -2.70
C PRO A 232 24.03 42.05 -4.21
N ALA A 233 23.18 41.11 -4.65
CA ALA A 233 22.88 40.84 -6.05
C ALA A 233 22.49 42.07 -6.89
N GLY A 234 21.75 43.00 -6.29
CA GLY A 234 21.31 44.23 -6.95
C GLY A 234 22.49 45.14 -7.31
N MET A 235 23.38 45.40 -6.36
CA MET A 235 24.52 46.30 -6.58
C MET A 235 25.51 45.74 -7.60
N VAL A 236 25.80 44.43 -7.54
CA VAL A 236 26.65 43.77 -8.53
C VAL A 236 26.00 43.84 -9.91
N ARG A 237 24.69 43.69 -10.02
CA ARG A 237 23.97 43.81 -11.29
C ARG A 237 24.01 45.23 -11.84
N ASP A 238 23.80 46.24 -10.99
CA ASP A 238 23.84 47.64 -11.40
C ASP A 238 25.20 48.01 -11.99
N VAL A 239 26.29 47.64 -11.29
CA VAL A 239 27.66 47.88 -11.76
C VAL A 239 27.95 47.08 -13.04
N LEU A 240 27.52 45.82 -13.12
CA LEU A 240 27.71 45.00 -14.32
C LEU A 240 26.93 45.53 -15.55
N ASN A 241 25.80 46.19 -15.37
CA ASN A 241 25.09 46.85 -16.48
C ASN A 241 25.92 48.03 -17.05
N ASP A 242 26.68 48.72 -16.20
CA ASP A 242 27.50 49.86 -16.61
C ASP A 242 28.76 49.38 -17.35
N ILE A 243 29.49 48.38 -16.82
CA ILE A 243 30.81 47.98 -17.32
C ILE A 243 30.85 46.65 -18.10
N GLY A 244 29.79 45.84 -18.05
CA GLY A 244 29.77 44.47 -18.57
C GLY A 244 28.84 44.23 -19.75
N LEU A 245 28.98 43.06 -20.37
CA LEU A 245 28.11 42.51 -21.41
C LEU A 245 27.52 41.19 -20.92
N TYR A 246 26.20 41.03 -21.07
CA TYR A 246 25.48 39.82 -20.70
C TYR A 246 25.29 38.91 -21.91
N HIS A 247 25.70 37.65 -21.79
CA HIS A 247 25.49 36.64 -22.82
C HIS A 247 24.21 35.84 -22.56
N ASP A 248 23.30 35.82 -23.53
CA ASP A 248 22.06 35.04 -23.49
C ASP A 248 22.18 33.65 -24.15
N SER A 249 23.22 33.47 -24.97
CA SER A 249 23.40 32.33 -25.86
C SER A 249 24.51 31.38 -25.37
N ALA A 250 24.38 30.09 -25.68
CA ALA A 250 25.44 29.10 -25.40
C ALA A 250 26.66 29.38 -26.28
N PRO A 251 27.91 29.15 -25.82
CA PRO A 251 28.34 28.37 -24.65
C PRO A 251 28.42 29.13 -23.31
N HIS A 252 28.29 30.46 -23.30
CA HIS A 252 28.47 31.31 -22.10
C HIS A 252 27.15 31.88 -21.56
N LYS A 253 26.06 31.12 -21.71
CA LYS A 253 24.71 31.55 -21.32
C LYS A 253 24.66 31.98 -19.84
N SER A 254 24.07 33.15 -19.60
CA SER A 254 23.93 33.76 -18.29
C SER A 254 25.26 34.13 -17.61
N MET A 255 26.32 34.30 -18.41
CA MET A 255 27.60 34.84 -17.96
C MET A 255 27.76 36.30 -18.39
N TRP A 256 28.48 37.04 -17.57
CA TRP A 256 28.93 38.39 -17.81
C TRP A 256 30.38 38.35 -18.27
N GLU A 257 30.71 39.19 -19.24
CA GLU A 257 32.08 39.59 -19.56
C GLU A 257 32.24 41.11 -19.41
N LEU A 258 33.47 41.61 -19.39
CA LEU A 258 33.70 43.05 -19.47
C LEU A 258 33.52 43.54 -20.90
N LYS A 259 32.99 44.76 -21.05
CA LYS A 259 32.98 45.46 -22.34
C LYS A 259 34.42 45.56 -22.88
N PRO A 260 34.62 45.47 -24.20
CA PRO A 260 35.96 45.48 -24.82
C PRO A 260 36.77 46.74 -24.47
N GLU A 261 36.08 47.86 -24.24
CA GLU A 261 36.67 49.14 -23.79
C GLU A 261 37.38 49.02 -22.44
N TYR A 262 36.91 48.14 -21.56
CA TYR A 262 37.47 47.94 -20.22
C TYR A 262 38.39 46.71 -20.13
N ARG A 263 38.65 46.04 -21.25
CA ARG A 263 39.53 44.87 -21.32
C ARG A 263 41.02 45.26 -21.41
N ASN A 264 41.31 46.49 -21.84
CA ASN A 264 42.65 46.97 -22.19
C ASN A 264 43.33 47.85 -21.13
N TYR A 265 42.88 47.81 -19.87
CA TYR A 265 43.47 48.64 -18.81
C TYR A 265 44.97 48.43 -18.60
N ASN A 266 45.55 47.31 -19.05
CA ASN A 266 46.99 47.10 -18.95
C ASN A 266 47.80 47.82 -20.04
N GLU A 267 47.26 48.06 -21.24
CA GLU A 267 48.04 48.70 -22.31
C GLU A 267 48.19 50.20 -22.13
N GLU A 268 47.15 50.91 -21.68
CA GLU A 268 47.25 52.36 -21.46
C GLU A 268 48.06 52.72 -20.19
N LEU A 269 47.96 51.90 -19.13
CA LEU A 269 48.79 52.04 -17.94
C LEU A 269 50.25 51.67 -18.22
N ALA A 270 50.53 50.60 -18.97
CA ALA A 270 51.89 50.25 -19.39
C ALA A 270 52.50 51.31 -20.35
N LYS A 271 51.73 51.80 -21.34
CA LYS A 271 52.18 52.86 -22.26
C LYS A 271 52.38 54.21 -21.58
N ASN A 272 51.61 54.54 -20.54
CA ASN A 272 51.82 55.78 -19.76
C ASN A 272 53.00 55.70 -18.79
N ILE A 273 53.38 54.50 -18.33
CA ILE A 273 54.61 54.30 -17.55
C ILE A 273 55.84 54.41 -18.46
N GLU A 274 55.78 53.87 -19.69
CA GLU A 274 56.87 54.01 -20.68
C GLU A 274 57.02 55.46 -21.21
N LYS A 275 55.94 56.23 -21.36
CA LYS A 275 56.00 57.64 -21.80
C LYS A 275 56.46 58.64 -20.73
N LYS A 276 56.45 58.28 -19.44
CA LYS A 276 57.01 59.10 -18.35
C LYS A 276 58.47 58.75 -18.01
N GLY A 277 59.07 57.84 -18.77
CA GLY A 277 60.43 57.34 -18.60
C GLY A 277 61.44 57.74 -19.70
N LEU A 278 61.13 58.76 -20.51
CA LEU A 278 62.11 59.47 -21.35
C LEU A 278 62.02 60.98 -21.11
#